data_AF-A0A1I8A9X4-F1
#
_entry.id   AF-A0A1I8A9X4-F1
#
_cell.length_a   1.000
_cell.length_b   1.000
_cell.length_c   1.000
_cell.angle_alpha   90.00
_cell.angle_beta   90.00
_cell.angle_gamma   90.00
#
_symmetry.space_group_name_H-M   'P 1'
#
loop_
_entity.id
_entity.type
_entity.pdbx_description
1 polymer ?
#
loop_
_entity_poly.entity_id
_entity_poly.type
_entity_poly.pdbx_seq_one_letter_code
_entity_poly.pdbx_strand_id
1 'polypeptide(L)'
;IVQGACHEFDQDEFINGQLTPVFFGTALGNFGVDHVLDAVVDWAPRPLPRVAHERTVEPTEEKFSGFVFKIQANMDPKHRDRIAFMRICSGKYEKGMKMRHVRTGKDLRIGDALTFFSSEREQLEEAFAGDIIGLHNHGTIQIGDTFTEGESLGFTGIPHFAPELFRRVRLKDPLKSKQLRQGLQQLAEEGATQVFFPERSNDIILGAVGVLQFD
;
A
#
# COMPACT_ATOMS: atom_id res chain seq x y z
N ILE A 1 33.13 -10.98 26.00
CA ILE A 1 31.93 -11.82 26.18
C ILE A 1 31.05 -11.82 24.92
N VAL A 2 30.82 -10.67 24.26
CA VAL A 2 30.04 -10.61 22.99
C VAL A 2 30.75 -11.28 21.79
N GLN A 3 32.07 -11.12 21.65
CA GLN A 3 32.83 -11.59 20.47
C GLN A 3 32.92 -13.12 20.28
N GLY A 4 32.50 -13.93 21.25
CA GLY A 4 32.64 -15.40 21.19
C GLY A 4 31.33 -16.17 21.00
N ALA A 5 30.19 -15.48 21.01
CA ALA A 5 28.86 -16.11 21.01
C ALA A 5 27.82 -15.39 20.12
N CYS A 6 28.21 -14.29 19.47
CA CYS A 6 27.36 -13.53 18.57
C CYS A 6 27.95 -13.52 17.16
N HIS A 7 27.07 -13.43 16.16
CA HIS A 7 27.47 -13.26 14.77
C HIS A 7 28.05 -11.86 14.56
N GLU A 8 29.11 -11.74 13.77
CA GLU A 8 29.55 -10.46 13.22
C GLU A 8 28.52 -9.99 12.19
N PHE A 9 28.41 -8.68 11.97
CA PHE A 9 27.51 -8.17 10.95
C PHE A 9 27.96 -8.62 9.56
N ASP A 10 27.04 -9.20 8.82
CA ASP A 10 27.22 -9.57 7.41
C ASP A 10 26.10 -8.93 6.59
N GLN A 11 26.49 -8.23 5.52
CA GLN A 11 25.56 -7.46 4.70
C GLN A 11 24.66 -8.36 3.83
N ASP A 12 25.17 -9.50 3.35
CA ASP A 12 24.41 -10.42 2.53
C ASP A 12 23.38 -11.16 3.39
N GLU A 13 23.75 -11.59 4.59
CA GLU A 13 22.82 -12.19 5.55
C GLU A 13 21.72 -11.19 5.98
N PHE A 14 22.06 -9.91 6.14
CA PHE A 14 21.09 -8.85 6.43
C PHE A 14 20.07 -8.66 5.31
N ILE A 15 20.54 -8.52 4.06
CA ILE A 15 19.66 -8.34 2.89
C ILE A 15 18.75 -9.56 2.69
N ASN A 16 19.24 -10.77 3.00
CA ASN A 16 18.48 -12.01 2.94
C ASN A 16 17.55 -12.24 4.15
N GLY A 17 17.52 -11.33 5.12
CA GLY A 17 16.69 -11.43 6.31
C GLY A 17 17.09 -12.54 7.29
N GLN A 18 18.35 -12.96 7.23
CA GLN A 18 18.94 -14.01 8.09
C GLN A 18 19.67 -13.43 9.30
N LEU A 19 20.09 -12.16 9.19
CA LEU A 19 20.77 -11.41 10.25
C LEU A 19 20.09 -10.06 10.46
N THR A 20 20.01 -9.61 11.71
CA THR A 20 19.46 -8.29 12.06
C THR A 20 20.49 -7.53 12.90
N PRO A 21 21.00 -6.36 12.46
CA PRO A 21 21.86 -5.54 13.28
C PRO A 21 21.07 -4.98 14.49
N VAL A 22 21.66 -5.07 15.67
CA VAL A 22 21.01 -4.65 16.93
C VAL A 22 21.68 -3.39 17.45
N PHE A 23 20.88 -2.34 17.65
CA PHE A 23 21.31 -1.06 18.21
C PHE A 23 20.71 -0.86 19.61
N PHE A 24 21.44 -0.17 20.47
CA PHE A 24 20.97 0.22 21.81
C PHE A 24 20.89 1.73 21.89
N GLY A 25 19.77 2.24 22.41
CA GLY A 25 19.53 3.67 22.51
C GLY A 25 18.24 4.00 23.24
N THR A 26 17.88 5.28 23.25
CA THR A 26 16.60 5.77 23.75
C THR A 26 16.02 6.78 22.77
N ALA A 27 14.88 6.44 22.17
CA ALA A 27 14.18 7.35 21.27
C ALA A 27 13.68 8.61 22.01
N LEU A 28 13.20 8.47 23.25
CA LEU A 28 12.72 9.59 24.06
C LEU A 28 13.87 10.56 24.42
N GLY A 29 15.06 10.01 24.69
CA GLY A 29 16.25 10.80 24.94
C GLY A 29 17.00 11.22 23.68
N ASN A 30 16.49 10.87 22.49
CA ASN A 30 17.13 11.08 21.18
C ASN A 30 18.60 10.61 21.14
N PHE A 31 18.89 9.43 21.72
CA PHE A 31 20.23 8.87 21.82
C PHE A 31 20.34 7.55 21.06
N GLY A 32 21.32 7.44 20.15
CA GLY A 32 21.57 6.27 19.30
C GLY A 32 20.64 6.15 18.10
N VAL A 33 19.75 7.13 17.88
CA VAL A 33 18.83 7.16 16.73
C VAL A 33 19.58 7.47 15.44
N ASP A 34 20.60 8.33 15.51
CA ASP A 34 21.53 8.65 14.44
C ASP A 34 22.22 7.39 13.89
N HIS A 35 22.73 6.52 14.76
CA HIS A 35 23.35 5.26 14.32
C HIS A 35 22.38 4.35 13.56
N VAL A 36 21.10 4.32 13.95
CA VAL A 36 20.07 3.56 13.23
C VAL A 36 19.81 4.18 11.86
N LEU A 37 19.76 5.50 11.77
CA LEU A 37 19.56 6.21 10.50
C LEU A 37 20.73 6.01 9.55
N ASP A 38 21.97 6.11 10.04
CA ASP A 38 23.18 5.86 9.24
C ASP A 38 23.16 4.43 8.69
N ALA A 39 22.83 3.44 9.53
CA ALA A 39 22.69 2.05 9.10
C ALA A 39 21.59 1.84 8.04
N VAL A 40 20.48 2.58 8.12
CA VAL A 40 19.43 2.53 7.09
C VAL A 40 19.94 3.11 5.78
N VAL A 41 20.69 4.21 5.81
CA VAL A 41 21.26 4.82 4.59
C VAL A 41 22.32 3.91 3.96
N ASP A 42 23.18 3.31 4.78
CA ASP A 42 24.33 2.55 4.31
C ASP A 42 23.98 1.12 3.90
N TRP A 43 23.07 0.46 4.61
CA TRP A 43 22.84 -0.99 4.44
C TRP A 43 21.48 -1.33 3.83
N ALA A 44 20.47 -0.46 3.94
CA ALA A 44 19.13 -0.81 3.43
C ALA A 44 19.15 -0.95 1.89
N PRO A 45 18.38 -1.90 1.34
CA PRO A 45 18.33 -2.09 -0.09
C PRO A 45 17.70 -0.87 -0.77
N ARG A 46 18.26 -0.55 -1.93
CA ARG A 46 17.62 0.34 -2.93
C ARG A 46 16.31 -0.30 -3.42
N PRO A 47 15.48 0.44 -4.19
CA PRO A 47 14.31 -0.17 -4.83
C PRO A 47 14.69 -1.49 -5.50
N LEU A 48 13.96 -2.55 -5.16
CA LEU A 48 14.24 -3.92 -5.61
C LEU A 48 13.37 -4.28 -6.83
N PRO A 49 13.79 -5.28 -7.62
CA PRO A 49 12.97 -5.82 -8.70
C PRO A 49 11.66 -6.38 -8.17
N ARG A 50 10.59 -6.26 -8.97
CA ARG A 50 9.26 -6.71 -8.59
C ARG A 50 8.73 -7.74 -9.59
N VAL A 51 8.20 -8.85 -9.07
CA VAL A 51 7.65 -9.93 -9.89
C VAL A 51 6.22 -9.60 -10.33
N ALA A 52 6.02 -9.50 -11.64
CA ALA A 52 4.70 -9.53 -12.27
C ALA A 52 4.41 -10.93 -12.84
N HIS A 53 3.16 -11.18 -13.23
CA HIS A 53 2.76 -12.46 -13.83
C HIS A 53 3.54 -12.78 -15.11
N GLU A 54 3.85 -11.76 -15.90
CA GLU A 54 4.48 -11.89 -17.21
C GLU A 54 6.01 -11.96 -17.13
N ARG A 55 6.61 -11.16 -16.24
CA ARG A 55 8.07 -11.03 -16.08
C ARG A 55 8.44 -10.33 -14.77
N THR A 56 9.73 -10.36 -14.44
CA THR A 56 10.30 -9.46 -13.43
C THR A 56 10.47 -8.06 -14.03
N VAL A 57 10.12 -7.04 -13.25
CA VAL A 57 10.31 -5.62 -13.59
C VAL A 57 11.47 -5.08 -12.78
N GLU A 58 12.46 -4.54 -13.48
CA GLU A 58 13.64 -3.93 -12.88
C GLU A 58 13.39 -2.44 -12.59
N PRO A 59 13.84 -1.93 -11.44
CA PRO A 59 13.62 -0.53 -11.04
C PRO A 59 14.36 0.46 -11.94
N THR A 60 15.38 0.01 -12.66
CA THR A 60 16.16 0.80 -13.61
C THR A 60 15.52 0.91 -14.99
N GLU A 61 14.39 0.25 -15.25
CA GLU A 61 13.68 0.41 -16.52
C GLU A 61 13.17 1.85 -16.69
N GLU A 62 13.24 2.38 -17.91
CA GLU A 62 12.84 3.76 -18.22
C GLU A 62 11.31 3.96 -18.14
N LYS A 63 10.55 2.93 -18.51
CA LYS A 63 9.09 3.01 -18.56
C LYS A 63 8.49 2.93 -17.17
N PHE A 64 7.52 3.80 -16.91
CA PHE A 64 6.77 3.81 -15.69
C PHE A 64 6.00 2.51 -15.50
N SER A 65 6.12 1.95 -14.29
CA SER A 65 5.20 0.94 -13.78
C SER A 65 5.00 1.12 -12.28
N GLY A 66 3.82 0.76 -11.78
CA GLY A 66 3.52 0.78 -10.36
C GLY A 66 2.24 0.02 -10.02
N PHE A 67 2.10 -0.31 -8.74
CA PHE A 67 0.91 -0.99 -8.23
C PHE A 67 0.34 -0.34 -6.99
N VAL A 68 -0.98 -0.41 -6.86
CA VAL A 68 -1.72 0.10 -5.71
C VAL A 68 -1.71 -0.94 -4.60
N PHE A 69 -1.23 -0.57 -3.41
CA PHE A 69 -1.11 -1.49 -2.28
C PHE A 69 -1.99 -1.12 -1.10
N LYS A 70 -2.50 0.12 -1.06
CA LYS A 70 -3.37 0.62 0.00
C LYS A 70 -4.33 1.64 -0.58
N ILE A 71 -5.58 1.63 -0.13
CA ILE A 71 -6.54 2.69 -0.40
C ILE A 71 -7.01 3.24 0.95
N GLN A 72 -7.10 4.56 1.05
CA GLN A 72 -7.63 5.22 2.24
C GLN A 72 -8.72 6.19 1.82
N ALA A 73 -9.91 6.03 2.38
CA ALA A 73 -11.01 6.96 2.16
C ALA A 73 -11.14 7.99 3.28
N ASN A 74 -11.98 8.99 2.99
CA ASN A 74 -12.49 9.96 3.95
C ASN A 74 -11.37 10.77 4.62
N MET A 75 -10.29 11.00 3.87
CA MET A 75 -9.17 11.84 4.31
C MET A 75 -9.52 13.34 4.30
N ASP A 76 -10.53 13.76 3.54
CA ASP A 76 -11.18 15.06 3.68
C ASP A 76 -12.68 14.85 3.99
N PRO A 77 -13.15 15.23 5.19
CA PRO A 77 -14.55 15.12 5.58
C PRO A 77 -15.53 15.82 4.63
N LYS A 78 -15.07 16.83 3.86
CA LYS A 78 -15.92 17.64 2.97
C LYS A 78 -16.11 17.03 1.59
N HIS A 79 -15.11 16.32 1.08
CA HIS A 79 -15.07 15.90 -0.32
C HIS A 79 -15.25 14.39 -0.55
N ARG A 80 -15.31 13.57 0.52
CA ARG A 80 -15.35 12.09 0.41
C ARG A 80 -14.26 11.56 -0.53
N ASP A 81 -13.10 12.20 -0.48
CA ASP A 81 -11.98 11.82 -1.31
C ASP A 81 -11.37 10.50 -0.83
N ARG A 82 -10.97 9.68 -1.79
CA ARG A 82 -10.22 8.46 -1.57
C ARG A 82 -8.90 8.58 -2.28
N ILE A 83 -7.84 8.15 -1.61
CA ILE A 83 -6.51 8.14 -2.19
C ILE A 83 -6.05 6.70 -2.28
N ALA A 84 -5.68 6.29 -3.48
CA ALA A 84 -4.99 5.04 -3.74
C ALA A 84 -3.48 5.29 -3.66
N PHE A 85 -2.82 4.64 -2.70
CA PHE A 85 -1.38 4.66 -2.54
C PHE A 85 -0.76 3.65 -3.49
N MET A 86 0.05 4.16 -4.40
CA MET A 86 0.75 3.40 -5.41
C MET A 86 2.25 3.45 -5.13
N ARG A 87 2.90 2.29 -5.16
CA ARG A 87 4.36 2.18 -5.18
C ARG A 87 4.82 2.20 -6.63
N ILE A 88 5.76 3.08 -6.95
CA ILE A 88 6.44 3.06 -8.25
C ILE A 88 7.47 1.95 -8.25
N CYS A 89 7.39 1.08 -9.25
CA CYS A 89 8.26 -0.07 -9.43
C CYS A 89 9.39 0.21 -10.41
N SER A 90 9.14 0.97 -11.47
CA SER A 90 10.13 1.35 -12.48
C SER A 90 9.79 2.70 -13.10
N GLY A 91 10.76 3.29 -13.80
CA GLY A 91 10.59 4.52 -14.56
C GLY A 91 10.34 5.74 -13.68
N LYS A 92 9.68 6.73 -14.28
CA LYS A 92 9.45 8.04 -13.69
C LYS A 92 7.99 8.44 -13.84
N TYR A 93 7.38 8.88 -12.74
CA TYR A 93 6.13 9.62 -12.78
C TYR A 93 6.41 11.07 -13.16
N GLU A 94 5.64 11.63 -14.09
CA GLU A 94 5.62 13.05 -14.41
C GLU A 94 4.19 13.59 -14.37
N LYS A 95 4.04 14.80 -13.84
CA LYS A 95 2.73 15.44 -13.72
C LYS A 95 2.02 15.53 -15.07
N GLY A 96 0.80 15.00 -15.10
CA GLY A 96 -0.03 15.01 -16.30
C GLY A 96 0.34 13.94 -17.33
N MET A 97 1.21 12.98 -16.99
CA MET A 97 1.52 11.83 -17.83
C MET A 97 0.27 10.97 -18.08
N LYS A 98 0.31 10.22 -19.17
CA LYS A 98 -0.74 9.26 -19.56
C LYS A 98 -0.33 7.86 -19.09
N MET A 99 -1.15 7.24 -18.27
CA MET A 99 -0.89 5.94 -17.66
C MET A 99 -2.02 4.98 -18.05
N ARG A 100 -1.67 3.75 -18.40
CA ARG A 100 -2.65 2.71 -18.68
C ARG A 100 -3.01 2.00 -17.39
N HIS A 101 -4.29 2.02 -17.02
CA HIS A 101 -4.82 1.18 -15.98
C HIS A 101 -5.07 -0.22 -16.55
N VAL A 102 -4.19 -1.17 -16.20
CA VAL A 102 -4.13 -2.50 -16.85
C VAL A 102 -5.45 -3.27 -16.70
N ARG A 103 -6.01 -3.38 -15.50
CA ARG A 103 -7.26 -4.13 -15.25
C ARG A 103 -8.45 -3.62 -16.05
N THR A 104 -8.59 -2.29 -16.17
CA THR A 104 -9.73 -1.70 -16.90
C THR A 104 -9.46 -1.50 -18.39
N GLY A 105 -8.19 -1.62 -18.82
CA GLY A 105 -7.75 -1.36 -20.18
C GLY A 105 -7.86 0.11 -20.61
N LYS A 106 -8.15 1.02 -19.67
CA LYS A 106 -8.32 2.44 -19.97
C LYS A 106 -7.03 3.21 -19.74
N ASP A 107 -6.78 4.16 -20.63
CA ASP A 107 -5.74 5.14 -20.40
C ASP A 107 -6.29 6.34 -19.61
N LEU A 108 -5.57 6.73 -18.57
CA LEU A 108 -5.90 7.82 -17.67
C LEU A 108 -4.77 8.85 -17.70
N ARG A 109 -5.13 10.13 -17.64
CA ARG A 109 -4.17 11.20 -17.46
C ARG A 109 -4.16 11.59 -16.00
N ILE A 110 -3.01 11.49 -15.33
CA ILE A 110 -2.89 11.76 -13.90
C ILE A 110 -2.18 13.11 -13.71
N GLY A 111 -2.98 14.17 -13.50
CA GLY A 111 -2.47 15.56 -13.37
C GLY A 111 -2.24 16.04 -11.93
N ASP A 112 -2.72 15.27 -10.96
CA ASP A 112 -2.94 15.69 -9.58
C ASP A 112 -2.52 14.59 -8.58
N ALA A 113 -1.44 13.86 -8.90
CA ALA A 113 -0.87 12.93 -7.94
C ALA A 113 -0.33 13.70 -6.72
N LEU A 114 -0.52 13.09 -5.56
CA LEU A 114 -0.11 13.63 -4.28
C LEU A 114 1.16 12.93 -3.80
N THR A 115 2.04 13.69 -3.18
CA THR A 115 3.08 13.13 -2.31
C THR A 115 2.74 13.39 -0.85
N PHE A 116 3.28 12.53 0.01
CA PHE A 116 3.05 12.58 1.44
C PHE A 116 4.37 12.90 2.12
N PHE A 117 4.63 14.19 2.28
CA PHE A 117 5.74 14.67 3.10
C PHE A 117 5.16 15.22 4.41
N SER A 118 5.40 14.52 5.52
CA SER A 118 4.80 14.86 6.82
C SER A 118 3.26 14.83 6.79
N SER A 119 2.60 15.64 7.61
CA SER A 119 1.14 15.78 7.68
C SER A 119 0.51 16.59 6.54
N GLU A 120 1.30 17.05 5.57
CA GLU A 120 0.87 17.92 4.47
C GLU A 120 0.78 17.17 3.15
N ARG A 121 -0.14 17.62 2.29
CA ARG A 121 -0.34 17.06 0.94
C ARG A 121 0.14 18.08 -0.06
N GLU A 122 1.10 17.69 -0.87
CA GLU A 122 1.63 18.53 -1.93
C GLU A 122 1.38 17.88 -3.30
N GLN A 123 1.13 18.72 -4.30
CA GLN A 123 1.09 18.26 -5.68
C GLN A 123 2.50 17.85 -6.10
N LEU A 124 2.61 16.65 -6.62
CA LEU A 124 3.88 16.10 -7.04
C LEU A 124 4.14 16.46 -8.51
N GLU A 125 5.34 16.95 -8.81
CA GLU A 125 5.79 17.21 -10.19
C GLU A 125 6.44 15.96 -10.81
N GLU A 126 7.28 15.25 -10.05
CA GLU A 126 7.94 14.01 -10.49
C GLU A 126 8.21 13.03 -9.34
N ALA A 127 8.26 11.72 -9.62
CA ALA A 127 8.70 10.68 -8.68
C ALA A 127 9.34 9.49 -9.39
N PHE A 128 10.11 8.68 -8.66
CA PHE A 128 10.93 7.60 -9.19
C PHE A 128 10.58 6.24 -8.59
N ALA A 129 11.13 5.17 -9.16
CA ALA A 129 11.07 3.84 -8.58
C ALA A 129 11.50 3.88 -7.11
N GLY A 130 10.66 3.38 -6.21
CA GLY A 130 10.86 3.57 -4.78
C GLY A 130 9.84 4.48 -4.12
N ASP A 131 9.35 5.48 -4.83
CA ASP A 131 8.44 6.45 -4.24
C ASP A 131 7.02 5.89 -4.11
N ILE A 132 6.28 6.48 -3.16
CA ILE A 132 4.86 6.21 -2.95
C ILE A 132 4.10 7.46 -3.34
N ILE A 133 3.20 7.34 -4.31
CA ILE A 133 2.36 8.43 -4.77
C ILE A 133 0.88 8.14 -4.49
N GLY A 134 0.13 9.19 -4.21
CA GLY A 134 -1.32 9.14 -3.99
C GLY A 134 -2.08 9.49 -5.25
N LEU A 135 -2.95 8.60 -5.72
CA LEU A 135 -3.86 8.83 -6.83
C LEU A 135 -5.29 9.07 -6.32
N HIS A 136 -5.97 10.10 -6.80
CA HIS A 136 -7.39 10.29 -6.51
C HIS A 136 -8.22 9.14 -7.05
N ASN A 137 -9.07 8.57 -6.19
CA ASN A 137 -9.87 7.40 -6.51
C ASN A 137 -11.37 7.69 -6.36
N HIS A 138 -12.08 7.73 -7.48
CA HIS A 138 -13.54 7.85 -7.51
C HIS A 138 -14.25 6.48 -7.50
N GLY A 139 -13.57 5.42 -7.05
CA GLY A 139 -14.08 4.04 -6.98
C GLY A 139 -13.70 3.17 -8.18
N THR A 140 -12.82 3.68 -9.04
CA THR A 140 -12.33 2.94 -10.21
C THR A 140 -11.06 2.16 -9.92
N ILE A 141 -10.31 2.53 -8.88
CA ILE A 141 -9.03 1.94 -8.48
C ILE A 141 -9.25 1.00 -7.29
N GLN A 142 -8.62 -0.17 -7.33
CA GLN A 142 -8.66 -1.22 -6.32
C GLN A 142 -7.24 -1.57 -5.84
N ILE A 143 -7.13 -2.18 -4.66
CA ILE A 143 -5.87 -2.76 -4.20
C ILE A 143 -5.45 -3.85 -5.18
N GLY A 144 -4.19 -3.82 -5.61
CA GLY A 144 -3.67 -4.71 -6.65
C GLY A 144 -3.67 -4.12 -8.05
N ASP A 145 -4.37 -3.01 -8.30
CA ASP A 145 -4.39 -2.40 -9.62
C ASP A 145 -2.98 -1.96 -10.04
N THR A 146 -2.63 -2.30 -11.28
CA THR A 146 -1.35 -1.97 -11.89
C THR A 146 -1.52 -0.87 -12.93
N PHE A 147 -0.60 0.09 -12.92
CA PHE A 147 -0.50 1.20 -13.86
C PHE A 147 0.83 1.15 -14.59
N THR A 148 0.81 1.34 -15.91
CA THR A 148 2.01 1.26 -16.76
C THR A 148 1.98 2.31 -17.87
N GLU A 149 3.09 2.47 -18.60
CA GLU A 149 3.14 3.16 -19.89
C GLU A 149 2.76 2.24 -21.07
N GLY A 150 1.64 1.52 -20.93
CA GLY A 150 1.00 0.78 -22.02
C GLY A 150 1.21 -0.73 -22.02
N GLU A 151 2.25 -1.23 -21.34
CA GLU A 151 2.49 -2.66 -21.15
C GLU A 151 1.40 -3.29 -20.25
N SER A 152 0.89 -4.45 -20.63
CA SER A 152 -0.05 -5.19 -19.78
C SER A 152 0.73 -6.04 -18.78
N LEU A 153 0.91 -5.50 -17.58
CA LEU A 153 1.58 -6.17 -16.45
C LEU A 153 0.62 -6.30 -15.27
N GLY A 154 0.64 -7.44 -14.60
CA GLY A 154 -0.03 -7.63 -13.32
C GLY A 154 0.97 -7.94 -12.21
N PHE A 155 1.21 -6.98 -11.32
CA PHE A 155 2.10 -7.21 -10.17
C PHE A 155 1.50 -8.21 -9.18
N THR A 156 2.36 -9.10 -8.69
CA THR A 156 1.95 -10.18 -7.76
C THR A 156 2.38 -9.89 -6.32
N GLY A 157 2.00 -10.77 -5.39
CA GLY A 157 2.48 -10.72 -4.01
C GLY A 157 1.90 -9.58 -3.19
N ILE A 158 0.68 -9.14 -3.50
CA ILE A 158 -0.12 -8.26 -2.64
C ILE A 158 -1.02 -9.18 -1.82
N PRO A 159 -0.66 -9.48 -0.56
CA PRO A 159 -1.38 -10.48 0.22
C PRO A 159 -2.76 -9.96 0.63
N HIS A 160 -3.75 -10.83 0.52
CA HIS A 160 -4.96 -10.72 1.33
C HIS A 160 -4.74 -11.56 2.59
N PHE A 161 -4.72 -10.90 3.74
CA PHE A 161 -4.60 -11.61 5.02
C PHE A 161 -5.93 -12.25 5.38
N ALA A 162 -5.92 -13.51 5.82
CA ALA A 162 -7.12 -14.13 6.35
C ALA A 162 -7.55 -13.39 7.62
N PRO A 163 -8.82 -12.98 7.76
CA PRO A 163 -9.29 -12.33 8.97
C PRO A 163 -9.34 -13.35 10.12
N GLU A 164 -8.90 -12.91 11.31
CA GLU A 164 -8.93 -13.74 12.52
C GLU A 164 -10.17 -13.44 13.38
N LEU A 165 -10.79 -12.28 13.18
CA LEU A 165 -11.93 -11.81 13.95
C LEU A 165 -13.15 -11.66 13.05
N PHE A 166 -14.31 -12.14 13.52
CA PHE A 166 -15.55 -12.07 12.78
C PHE A 166 -16.66 -11.45 13.62
N ARG A 167 -17.43 -10.52 13.03
CA ARG A 167 -18.63 -9.96 13.64
C ARG A 167 -19.78 -9.93 12.64
N ARG A 168 -20.98 -10.26 13.12
CA ARG A 168 -22.21 -10.09 12.33
C ARG A 168 -22.73 -8.67 12.47
N VAL A 169 -22.98 -8.03 11.34
CA VAL A 169 -23.60 -6.70 11.29
C VAL A 169 -25.10 -6.85 11.37
N ARG A 170 -25.72 -6.05 12.26
CA ARG A 170 -27.17 -5.93 12.37
C ARG A 170 -27.57 -4.47 12.39
N LEU A 171 -28.53 -4.10 11.55
CA LEU A 171 -29.11 -2.77 11.56
C LEU A 171 -30.09 -2.64 12.72
N LYS A 172 -30.02 -1.49 13.40
CA LYS A 172 -31.09 -1.06 14.33
C LYS A 172 -32.33 -0.61 13.55
N ASP A 173 -32.13 0.03 12.41
CA ASP A 173 -33.19 0.54 11.52
C ASP A 173 -33.16 -0.22 10.17
N PRO A 174 -34.16 -1.08 9.90
CA PRO A 174 -34.25 -1.84 8.65
C PRO A 174 -34.31 -0.97 7.38
N LEU A 175 -34.81 0.27 7.47
CA LEU A 175 -34.95 1.17 6.31
C LEU A 175 -33.59 1.61 5.74
N LYS A 176 -32.51 1.45 6.50
CA LYS A 176 -31.14 1.82 6.09
C LYS A 176 -30.36 0.70 5.40
N SER A 177 -31.01 -0.43 5.07
CA SER A 177 -30.36 -1.60 4.45
C SER A 177 -29.54 -1.26 3.19
N LYS A 178 -30.06 -0.42 2.31
CA LYS A 178 -29.36 0.00 1.09
C LYS A 178 -28.09 0.81 1.39
N GLN A 179 -28.16 1.72 2.35
CA GLN A 179 -27.02 2.56 2.77
C GLN A 179 -25.94 1.71 3.45
N LEU A 180 -26.35 0.74 4.28
CA LEU A 180 -25.40 -0.21 4.88
C LEU A 180 -24.65 -1.00 3.82
N ARG A 181 -25.35 -1.61 2.86
CA ARG A 181 -24.68 -2.40 1.82
C ARG A 181 -23.68 -1.57 1.02
N GLN A 182 -24.05 -0.35 0.62
CA GLN A 182 -23.13 0.56 -0.05
C GLN A 182 -21.92 0.93 0.81
N GLY A 183 -22.13 1.25 2.09
CA GLY A 183 -21.03 1.60 3.00
C GLY A 183 -20.08 0.44 3.25
N LEU A 184 -20.62 -0.76 3.49
CA LEU A 184 -19.80 -1.97 3.69
C LEU A 184 -19.03 -2.35 2.43
N GLN A 185 -19.64 -2.23 1.26
CA GLN A 185 -18.95 -2.48 -0.01
C GLN A 185 -17.79 -1.50 -0.21
N GLN A 186 -17.99 -0.22 0.11
CA GLN A 186 -16.92 0.77 0.06
C GLN A 186 -15.77 0.44 1.04
N LEU A 187 -16.10 0.06 2.28
CA LEU A 187 -15.08 -0.35 3.27
C LEU A 187 -14.30 -1.60 2.85
N ALA A 188 -14.96 -2.53 2.17
CA ALA A 188 -14.32 -3.71 1.59
C ALA A 188 -13.34 -3.34 0.47
N GLU A 189 -13.72 -2.42 -0.40
CA GLU A 189 -12.86 -1.92 -1.49
C GLU A 189 -11.62 -1.19 -0.96
N GLU A 190 -11.70 -0.56 0.21
CA GLU A 190 -10.56 0.07 0.89
C GLU A 190 -9.58 -0.95 1.49
N GLY A 191 -9.96 -2.23 1.57
CA GLY A 191 -9.19 -3.26 2.27
C GLY A 191 -9.19 -3.10 3.79
N ALA A 192 -10.00 -2.18 4.32
CA ALA A 192 -10.11 -1.91 5.75
C ALA A 192 -10.76 -3.07 6.51
N THR A 193 -11.77 -3.72 5.93
CA THR A 193 -12.48 -4.85 6.53
C THR A 193 -13.01 -5.76 5.41
N GLN A 194 -12.93 -7.08 5.58
CA GLN A 194 -13.49 -8.01 4.59
C GLN A 194 -14.98 -8.22 4.84
N VAL A 195 -15.79 -8.23 3.78
CA VAL A 195 -17.24 -8.42 3.87
C VAL A 195 -17.62 -9.76 3.25
N PHE A 196 -18.32 -10.59 4.02
CA PHE A 196 -18.79 -11.90 3.61
C PHE A 196 -20.31 -11.94 3.58
N PHE A 197 -20.85 -12.53 2.51
CA PHE A 197 -22.27 -12.79 2.32
C PHE A 197 -22.48 -14.32 2.27
N PRO A 198 -22.92 -14.96 3.37
CA PRO A 198 -23.16 -16.40 3.39
C PRO A 198 -24.25 -16.80 2.37
N GLU A 199 -24.06 -17.91 1.66
CA GLU A 199 -25.04 -18.36 0.66
C GLU A 199 -26.40 -18.76 1.27
N ARG A 200 -26.39 -19.20 2.53
CA ARG A 200 -27.57 -19.78 3.21
C ARG A 200 -28.32 -18.78 4.10
N SER A 201 -27.87 -17.53 4.19
CA SER A 201 -28.53 -16.52 5.02
C SER A 201 -28.35 -15.11 4.45
N ASN A 202 -29.21 -14.19 4.87
CA ASN A 202 -29.06 -12.76 4.54
C ASN A 202 -28.18 -12.01 5.55
N ASP A 203 -27.44 -12.75 6.39
CA ASP A 203 -26.52 -12.14 7.36
C ASP A 203 -25.36 -11.49 6.61
N ILE A 204 -24.82 -10.40 7.17
CA ILE A 204 -23.60 -9.77 6.67
C ILE A 204 -22.53 -9.94 7.74
N ILE A 205 -21.42 -10.56 7.37
CA ILE A 205 -20.32 -10.86 8.28
C ILE A 205 -19.11 -9.99 7.90
N LEU A 206 -18.54 -9.31 8.88
CA LEU A 206 -17.29 -8.58 8.74
C LEU A 206 -16.15 -9.43 9.29
N GLY A 207 -15.08 -9.55 8.51
CA GLY A 207 -13.80 -10.13 8.92
C GLY A 207 -12.73 -9.06 9.06
N ALA A 208 -12.02 -9.09 10.18
CA ALA A 208 -10.95 -8.16 10.50
C ALA A 208 -9.69 -8.90 10.98
N VAL A 209 -8.55 -8.26 10.83
CA VAL A 209 -7.26 -8.69 11.40
C VAL A 209 -7.09 -8.13 12.82
N GLY A 210 -7.56 -6.92 13.08
CA GLY A 210 -7.51 -6.24 14.38
C GLY A 210 -8.86 -5.70 14.84
N VAL A 211 -9.05 -5.57 16.15
CA VAL A 211 -10.33 -5.18 16.76
C VAL A 211 -10.78 -3.78 16.33
N LEU A 212 -9.83 -2.85 16.15
CA LEU A 212 -10.10 -1.46 15.76
C LEU A 212 -10.76 -1.32 14.38
N GLN A 213 -10.70 -2.34 13.52
CA GLN A 213 -11.37 -2.31 12.21
C GLN A 213 -12.90 -2.48 12.32
N PHE A 214 -13.41 -2.84 13.51
CA PHE A 214 -14.85 -2.86 13.78
C PHE A 214 -15.39 -1.54 14.34
N ASP A 215 -14.51 -0.69 14.88
CA ASP A 215 -14.88 0.57 15.51
C ASP A 215 -14.99 1.69 14.45
#